data_AF-A0AAE0FJR0-F1
#
_entry.id   AF-A0AAE0FJR0-F1
#
_cell.length_a   1.000
_cell.length_b   1.000
_cell.length_c   1.000
_cell.angle_alpha   90.00
_cell.angle_beta   90.00
_cell.angle_gamma   90.00
#
_symmetry.space_group_name_H-M   'P 1'
#
loop_
_entity.id
_entity.type
_entity.pdbx_description
1 polymer ?
#
loop_
_entity_poly.entity_id
_entity_poly.type
_entity_poly.pdbx_seq_one_letter_code
_entity_poly.pdbx_strand_id
1 'polypeptide(L)'
;AAANAGARGPRRAVSGREAWLRMLVMVPGCAEADALAIANVYPSMNHLCSVYEDTRRTEREKEHLLKELTRVPGFGTAVGASTQRKLGPKLSERIYKIFRTDAIGLEALV
;
A
#
# COMPACT_ATOMS: atom_id res chain seq x y z
N ALA A 1 13.43 -45.51 -6.71
CA ALA A 1 12.57 -44.30 -6.82
C ALA A 1 13.38 -43.11 -6.34
N ALA A 2 13.92 -42.31 -7.27
CA ALA A 2 14.75 -41.17 -6.95
C ALA A 2 13.86 -39.99 -6.52
N ALA A 3 14.05 -39.51 -5.29
CA ALA A 3 13.38 -38.33 -4.77
C ALA A 3 13.85 -37.10 -5.55
N ASN A 4 12.93 -36.44 -6.24
CA ASN A 4 13.17 -35.21 -6.97
C ASN A 4 13.27 -34.07 -5.96
N ALA A 5 14.46 -33.88 -5.37
CA ALA A 5 14.76 -32.75 -4.51
C ALA A 5 14.89 -31.50 -5.39
N GLY A 6 13.75 -30.83 -5.60
CA GLY A 6 13.70 -29.56 -6.31
C GLY A 6 14.59 -28.53 -5.62
N ALA A 7 15.78 -28.31 -6.18
CA ALA A 7 16.70 -27.27 -5.77
C ALA A 7 16.02 -25.92 -5.93
N ARG A 8 15.42 -25.42 -4.85
CA ARG A 8 15.00 -24.02 -4.76
C ARG A 8 16.28 -23.20 -4.80
N GLY A 9 16.56 -22.60 -5.96
CA GLY A 9 17.65 -21.63 -6.13
C GLY A 9 17.60 -20.52 -5.07
N PRO A 10 18.69 -19.75 -4.94
CA PRO A 10 18.80 -18.75 -3.88
C PRO A 10 17.61 -17.78 -3.93
N ARG A 11 16.85 -17.72 -2.82
CA ARG A 11 15.74 -16.76 -2.70
C ARG A 11 16.34 -15.36 -2.71
N ARG A 12 16.06 -14.58 -3.77
CA ARG A 12 16.47 -13.16 -3.85
C ARG A 12 15.91 -12.41 -2.64
N ALA A 13 16.75 -11.61 -1.99
CA ALA A 13 16.31 -10.69 -0.94
C ALA A 13 15.27 -9.71 -1.51
N VAL A 14 14.15 -9.55 -0.80
CA VAL A 14 13.08 -8.61 -1.18
C VAL A 14 13.49 -7.23 -0.67
N SER A 15 13.53 -6.23 -1.56
CA SER A 15 13.82 -4.85 -1.13
C SER A 15 12.68 -4.28 -0.28
N GLY A 16 12.96 -3.29 0.57
CA GLY A 16 11.92 -2.65 1.40
C GLY A 16 10.77 -2.06 0.57
N ARG A 17 11.08 -1.48 -0.59
CA ARG A 17 10.07 -0.97 -1.53
C ARG A 17 9.23 -2.10 -2.15
N GLU A 18 9.85 -3.22 -2.51
CA GLU A 18 9.14 -4.38 -3.06
C GLU A 18 8.22 -5.02 -2.01
N ALA A 19 8.68 -5.12 -0.76
CA ALA A 19 7.85 -5.57 0.36
C ALA A 19 6.67 -4.61 0.58
N TRP A 20 6.92 -3.30 0.53
CA TRP A 20 5.87 -2.28 0.68
C TRP A 20 4.79 -2.37 -0.40
N LEU A 21 5.19 -2.50 -1.66
CA LEU A 21 4.26 -2.68 -2.77
C LEU A 21 3.44 -3.97 -2.63
N ARG A 22 4.06 -5.07 -2.23
CA ARG A 22 3.37 -6.34 -1.98
C ARG A 22 2.33 -6.22 -0.87
N MET A 23 2.66 -5.53 0.22
CA MET A 23 1.73 -5.27 1.32
C MET A 23 0.52 -4.45 0.86
N LEU A 24 0.74 -3.41 0.06
CA LEU A 24 -0.35 -2.58 -0.48
C LEU A 24 -1.30 -3.39 -1.38
N VAL A 25 -0.77 -4.21 -2.29
CA VAL A 25 -1.60 -5.04 -3.18
C VAL A 25 -2.42 -6.09 -2.42
N MET A 26 -1.97 -6.52 -1.23
CA MET A 26 -2.76 -7.41 -0.36
C MET A 26 -3.99 -6.72 0.25
N VAL A 27 -4.06 -5.38 0.25
CA VAL A 27 -5.24 -4.65 0.72
C VAL A 27 -6.41 -4.85 -0.25
N PRO A 28 -7.58 -5.30 0.22
CA PRO A 28 -8.73 -5.51 -0.66
C PRO A 28 -9.11 -4.25 -1.44
N GLY A 29 -9.16 -4.36 -2.78
CA GLY A 29 -9.50 -3.25 -3.67
C GLY A 29 -8.34 -2.29 -3.97
N CYS A 30 -7.13 -2.56 -3.50
CA CYS A 30 -5.92 -1.88 -3.93
C CYS A 30 -5.35 -2.60 -5.17
N ALA A 31 -5.48 -2.01 -6.35
CA ALA A 31 -4.82 -2.55 -7.55
C ALA A 31 -3.33 -2.19 -7.55
N GLU A 32 -2.53 -2.86 -8.38
CA GLU A 32 -1.11 -2.55 -8.54
C GLU A 32 -0.86 -1.06 -8.89
N ALA A 33 -1.71 -0.48 -9.75
CA ALA A 33 -1.66 0.95 -10.09
C ALA A 33 -1.94 1.87 -8.90
N ASP A 34 -2.81 1.46 -7.96
CA ASP A 34 -3.05 2.20 -6.72
C ASP A 34 -1.83 2.08 -5.79
N ALA A 35 -1.29 0.87 -5.64
CA ALA A 35 -0.12 0.61 -4.81
C ALA A 35 1.10 1.41 -5.28
N LEU A 36 1.34 1.46 -6.59
CA LEU A 36 2.41 2.28 -7.18
C LEU A 36 2.19 3.77 -6.94
N ALA A 37 0.96 4.27 -7.08
CA ALA A 37 0.65 5.67 -6.80
C ALA A 37 0.94 6.04 -5.34
N ILE A 38 0.55 5.18 -4.40
CA ILE A 38 0.86 5.36 -2.98
C ILE A 38 2.36 5.30 -2.76
N ALA A 39 3.05 4.28 -3.26
CA ALA A 39 4.48 4.08 -3.05
C ALA A 39 5.36 5.15 -3.70
N ASN A 40 4.85 5.92 -4.65
CA ASN A 40 5.57 7.06 -5.22
C ASN A 40 5.51 8.30 -4.32
N VAL A 41 4.42 8.50 -3.56
CA VAL A 41 4.28 9.61 -2.61
C VAL A 41 4.78 9.23 -1.22
N TYR A 42 4.52 7.98 -0.80
CA TYR A 42 4.89 7.40 0.47
C TYR A 42 5.79 6.16 0.22
N PRO A 43 7.12 6.34 0.07
CA PRO A 43 8.03 5.30 -0.40
C PRO A 43 8.21 4.11 0.56
N SER A 44 7.72 4.23 1.79
CA SER A 44 7.73 3.16 2.78
C SER A 44 6.48 3.24 3.67
N MET A 45 6.16 2.11 4.31
CA MET A 45 5.12 2.01 5.33
C MET A 45 5.32 3.04 6.44
N ASN A 46 6.53 3.15 6.99
CA ASN A 46 6.85 4.07 8.08
C ASN A 46 6.58 5.54 7.69
N HIS A 47 6.86 5.93 6.44
CA HIS A 47 6.57 7.28 5.99
C HIS A 47 5.05 7.55 5.99
N LEU A 48 4.24 6.61 5.51
CA LEU A 48 2.78 6.74 5.57
C LEU A 48 2.28 6.80 7.03
N CYS A 49 2.77 5.91 7.90
CA CYS A 49 2.40 5.88 9.31
C CYS A 49 2.76 7.20 10.03
N SER A 50 3.95 7.77 9.79
CA SER A 50 4.33 9.06 10.40
C SER A 50 3.37 10.21 10.06
N VAL A 51 2.76 10.17 8.87
CA VAL A 51 1.76 11.17 8.46
C VAL A 51 0.40 10.87 9.10
N TYR A 52 0.07 9.60 9.33
CA TYR A 52 -1.11 9.21 10.12
C TYR A 52 -0.96 9.49 11.62
N GLU A 53 0.26 9.54 12.15
CA GLU A 53 0.54 9.88 13.55
C GLU A 53 0.53 11.39 13.82
N ASP A 54 0.62 12.23 12.78
CA ASP A 54 0.61 13.69 12.90
C ASP A 54 -0.65 14.19 13.65
N THR A 55 -0.45 14.78 14.83
CA THR A 55 -1.52 15.28 15.70
C THR A 55 -2.15 16.57 15.19
N ARG A 56 -1.53 17.23 14.20
CA ARG A 56 -2.06 18.45 13.57
C ARG A 56 -3.18 18.16 12.58
N ARG A 57 -3.34 16.88 12.19
CA ARG A 57 -4.38 16.42 11.27
C ARG A 57 -5.51 15.76 12.04
N THR A 58 -6.73 16.06 11.64
CA THR A 58 -7.92 15.38 12.15
C THR A 58 -7.99 13.93 11.66
N GLU A 59 -8.73 13.09 12.39
CA GLU A 59 -9.02 11.70 11.98
C GLU A 59 -9.58 11.62 10.56
N ARG A 60 -10.53 12.51 10.24
CA ARG A 60 -11.17 12.56 8.93
C ARG A 60 -10.19 12.93 7.81
N GLU A 61 -9.23 13.81 8.06
CA GLU A 61 -8.20 14.14 7.07
C GLU A 61 -7.26 12.96 6.82
N LYS A 62 -6.94 12.18 7.87
CA LYS A 62 -6.11 10.98 7.76
C LYS A 62 -6.82 9.87 6.97
N GLU A 63 -8.11 9.64 7.26
CA GLU A 63 -8.96 8.70 6.50
C GLU A 63 -9.00 9.03 5.01
N HIS A 64 -8.97 10.31 4.67
CA HIS A 64 -9.08 10.81 3.31
C HIS A 64 -7.74 11.20 2.67
N LEU A 65 -6.60 10.92 3.33
CA LEU A 65 -5.27 11.36 2.90
C LEU A 65 -4.91 10.90 1.48
N LEU A 66 -5.32 9.69 1.11
CA LEU A 66 -4.94 9.05 -0.14
C LEU A 66 -5.99 9.23 -1.25
N LYS A 67 -7.18 9.76 -0.94
CA LYS A 67 -8.34 9.72 -1.84
C LYS A 67 -8.09 10.44 -3.17
N GLU A 68 -7.27 11.49 -3.16
CA GLU A 68 -7.00 12.34 -4.32
C GLU A 68 -5.77 11.89 -5.11
N LEU A 69 -5.05 10.86 -4.66
CA LEU A 69 -3.88 10.35 -5.39
C LEU A 69 -4.32 9.79 -6.74
N THR A 70 -3.66 10.24 -7.81
CA THR A 70 -3.89 9.74 -9.16
C THR A 70 -3.17 8.42 -9.35
N ARG A 71 -3.90 7.40 -9.84
CA ARG A 71 -3.31 6.12 -10.24
C ARG A 71 -2.23 6.31 -11.29
N VAL A 72 -1.14 5.57 -11.14
CA VAL A 72 -0.10 5.51 -12.17
C VAL A 72 -0.59 4.57 -13.28
N PRO A 73 -0.55 4.97 -14.56
CA PRO A 73 -0.90 4.07 -15.65
C PRO A 73 0.03 2.84 -15.64
N GLY A 74 -0.57 1.65 -15.65
CA GLY A 74 0.16 0.39 -15.76
C GLY A 74 0.77 0.20 -17.14
N PHE A 75 1.77 -0.66 -17.24
CA PHE A 75 2.38 -1.06 -18.51
C PHE A 75 1.31 -1.70 -19.41
N GLY A 76 1.09 -1.16 -20.62
CA GLY A 76 0.07 -1.63 -21.56
C GLY A 76 -1.25 -0.84 -21.57
N THR A 77 -1.39 0.20 -20.73
CA THR A 77 -2.47 1.18 -20.92
C THR A 77 -2.14 2.08 -22.11
N ALA A 78 -3.03 2.16 -23.08
CA ALA A 78 -2.82 2.94 -24.30
C ALA A 78 -2.45 4.39 -23.96
N VAL A 79 -1.35 4.87 -24.54
CA VAL A 79 -0.91 6.27 -24.45
C VAL A 79 -2.05 7.16 -24.93
N GLY A 80 -2.71 7.87 -24.00
CA GLY A 80 -3.88 8.72 -24.27
C GLY A 80 -5.19 8.29 -23.57
N ALA A 81 -5.28 7.06 -23.06
CA ALA A 81 -6.41 6.59 -22.25
C ALA A 81 -6.16 6.72 -20.74
N SER A 82 -5.38 7.74 -20.33
CA SER A 82 -5.15 8.06 -18.92
C SER A 82 -6.42 8.67 -18.34
N THR A 83 -7.40 7.84 -17.99
CA THR A 83 -8.39 8.28 -17.01
C THR A 83 -7.59 8.57 -15.75
N GLN A 84 -7.50 9.85 -15.37
CA GLN A 84 -6.88 10.37 -14.14
C GLN A 84 -7.67 9.85 -12.93
N ARG A 85 -7.74 8.53 -12.81
CA ARG A 85 -8.59 7.85 -11.86
C ARG A 85 -7.90 7.98 -10.52
N LYS A 86 -8.56 8.69 -9.62
CA LYS A 86 -8.14 8.84 -8.24
C LYS A 86 -8.41 7.54 -7.47
N LEU A 87 -7.63 7.28 -6.42
CA LEU A 87 -7.86 6.16 -5.50
C LEU A 87 -9.27 6.19 -4.90
N GLY A 88 -9.75 7.38 -4.59
CA GLY A 88 -11.07 7.61 -4.01
C GLY A 88 -11.13 7.36 -2.50
N PRO A 89 -12.22 7.80 -1.85
CA PRO A 89 -12.32 7.83 -0.40
C PRO A 89 -12.35 6.44 0.25
N LYS A 90 -13.03 5.47 -0.39
CA LYS A 90 -13.20 4.12 0.18
C LYS A 90 -11.87 3.37 0.34
N LEU A 91 -10.97 3.47 -0.64
CA LEU A 91 -9.67 2.81 -0.55
C LEU A 91 -8.76 3.52 0.45
N SER A 92 -8.77 4.85 0.46
CA SER A 92 -8.05 5.66 1.44
C SER A 92 -8.44 5.29 2.88
N GLU A 93 -9.73 5.25 3.17
CA GLU A 93 -10.27 4.90 4.49
C GLU A 93 -9.88 3.49 4.91
N ARG A 94 -9.95 2.52 3.97
CA ARG A 94 -9.58 1.13 4.24
C ARG A 94 -8.12 0.99 4.62
N ILE A 95 -7.22 1.62 3.86
CA ILE A 95 -5.78 1.61 4.13
C ILE A 95 -5.50 2.22 5.50
N TYR A 96 -6.10 3.39 5.77
CA TYR A 96 -5.97 4.03 7.07
C TYR A 96 -6.40 3.12 8.22
N LYS A 97 -7.56 2.46 8.10
CA LYS A 97 -8.04 1.54 9.13
C LYS A 97 -7.11 0.35 9.34
N ILE A 98 -6.53 -0.23 8.29
CA ILE A 98 -5.59 -1.35 8.45
C ILE A 98 -4.37 -0.90 9.27
N PHE A 99 -3.73 0.20 8.86
CA PHE A 99 -2.52 0.67 9.54
C PHE A 99 -2.78 1.27 10.93
N ARG A 100 -3.98 1.80 11.18
CA ARG A 100 -4.33 2.38 12.48
C ARG A 100 -4.96 1.38 13.46
N THR A 101 -5.70 0.38 12.97
CA THR A 101 -6.28 -0.66 13.84
C THR A 101 -5.17 -1.55 14.41
N ASP A 102 -4.09 -1.79 13.65
CA ASP A 102 -2.90 -2.47 14.18
C ASP A 102 -2.17 -1.66 15.28
N ALA A 103 -2.38 -0.35 15.38
CA ALA A 103 -1.89 0.45 16.50
C ALA A 103 -2.76 0.34 17.78
N ILE A 104 -4.03 -0.08 17.65
CA ILE A 104 -4.97 -0.23 18.77
C ILE A 104 -4.99 -1.68 19.31
N GLY A 105 -4.47 -2.66 18.55
CA GLY A 105 -4.41 -4.06 18.96
C GLY A 105 -3.27 -4.44 19.92
N LEU A 106 -2.25 -3.57 20.12
CA LEU A 106 -1.14 -3.87 21.03
C LEU A 106 -1.35 -3.34 22.47
N GLU A 107 -2.14 -2.29 22.66
CA GLU A 107 -2.42 -1.73 24.00
C GLU A 107 -3.53 -2.49 24.75
N ALA A 108 -4.29 -3.35 24.07
CA ALA A 108 -5.30 -4.20 24.70
C ALA A 108 -4.74 -5.53 25.27
N LEU A 109 -3.41 -5.71 25.21
CA LEU A 109 -2.69 -6.89 25.70
C LEU A 109 -1.57 -6.54 26.69
N VAL A 110 -1.56 -5.33 27.25
CA VAL A 110 -0.69 -4.93 28.38
C VAL A 110 -1.53 -4.63 29.61
#